data_AF-A0A6L3T0B1-F1
#
_entry.id   AF-A0A6L3T0B1-F1
#
_cell.length_a   1.000
_cell.length_b   1.000
_cell.length_c   1.000
_cell.angle_alpha   90.00
_cell.angle_beta   90.00
_cell.angle_gamma   90.00
#
_symmetry.space_group_name_H-M   'P 1'
#
loop_
_entity.id
_entity.type
_entity.pdbx_description
1 polymer ?
#
loop_
_entity_poly.entity_id
_entity_poly.type
_entity_poly.pdbx_seq_one_letter_code
_entity_poly.pdbx_strand_id
1 'polypeptide(L)'
;MSETPNTPDTTAEPSPAALRATARHLYESTLLSMAAVGIEVGVSERTVKRWAAADASADLPWKKLSGPKITERAHEVADKITTAVAHLGPQAGEEQQQAIVARLTEDAAVDERAALLENHRRAWRVVEGLTSEAVRKRDAAGAKLAETVAKTIAIKQRGERLAWGLDNGEGQHTVIIERS
;
A
#
# COMPACT_ATOMS: atom_id res chain seq x y z
N MET A 1 -24.66 -16.24 -52.18
CA MET A 1 -25.09 -15.88 -50.82
C MET A 1 -23.82 -15.79 -50.00
N SER A 2 -23.33 -14.56 -49.78
CA SER A 2 -22.05 -14.31 -49.12
C SER A 2 -22.36 -13.89 -47.69
N GLU A 3 -22.16 -14.78 -46.73
CA GLU A 3 -22.14 -14.44 -45.30
C GLU A 3 -20.69 -14.35 -44.86
N THR A 4 -20.20 -13.12 -44.66
CA THR A 4 -19.04 -12.86 -43.81
C THR A 4 -19.53 -12.76 -42.37
N PRO A 5 -19.05 -13.59 -41.43
CA PRO A 5 -19.38 -13.42 -40.03
C PRO A 5 -18.64 -12.20 -39.46
N ASN A 6 -19.44 -11.35 -38.83
CA ASN A 6 -19.08 -10.15 -38.11
C ASN A 6 -18.20 -10.52 -36.90
N THR A 7 -17.01 -9.94 -36.79
CA THR A 7 -16.11 -10.09 -35.63
C THR A 7 -16.52 -9.07 -34.57
N PRO A 8 -16.96 -9.45 -33.36
CA PRO A 8 -16.98 -8.54 -32.24
C PRO A 8 -15.63 -8.60 -31.52
N ASP A 9 -14.65 -7.83 -32.01
CA ASP A 9 -13.47 -7.49 -31.21
C ASP A 9 -13.84 -6.26 -30.38
N THR A 10 -14.44 -6.49 -29.21
CA THR A 10 -14.73 -5.45 -28.23
C THR A 10 -13.91 -5.75 -26.99
N THR A 11 -12.64 -5.34 -27.00
CA THR A 11 -11.91 -5.04 -25.77
C THR A 11 -12.74 -4.00 -25.02
N ALA A 12 -13.46 -4.44 -23.99
CA ALA A 12 -14.28 -3.57 -23.16
C ALA A 12 -13.37 -2.50 -22.53
N GLU A 13 -13.60 -1.24 -22.89
CA GLU A 13 -12.88 -0.13 -22.27
C GLU A 13 -13.15 -0.13 -20.76
N PRO A 14 -12.11 0.06 -19.91
CA PRO A 14 -12.28 0.08 -18.47
C PRO A 14 -13.26 1.20 -18.07
N SER A 15 -14.21 0.89 -17.19
CA SER A 15 -15.20 1.86 -16.75
C SER A 15 -14.56 3.05 -16.02
N PRO A 16 -15.19 4.25 -16.05
CA PRO A 16 -14.63 5.44 -15.40
C PRO A 16 -14.34 5.26 -13.90
N ALA A 17 -15.11 4.41 -13.21
CA ALA A 17 -14.89 4.07 -11.82
C ALA A 17 -13.61 3.22 -11.62
N ALA A 18 -13.38 2.24 -12.50
CA ALA A 18 -12.17 1.43 -12.50
C ALA A 18 -10.93 2.29 -12.76
N LEU A 19 -10.98 3.18 -13.75
CA LEU A 19 -9.89 4.11 -14.05
C LEU A 19 -9.55 5.03 -12.86
N ARG A 20 -10.57 5.51 -12.14
CA ARG A 20 -10.38 6.31 -10.92
C ARG A 20 -9.70 5.51 -9.80
N ALA A 21 -10.13 4.27 -9.57
CA ALA A 21 -9.53 3.39 -8.56
C ALA A 21 -8.06 3.07 -8.88
N THR A 22 -7.76 2.73 -10.14
CA THR A 22 -6.39 2.49 -10.61
C THR A 22 -5.52 3.73 -10.47
N ALA A 23 -6.03 4.90 -10.84
CA ALA A 23 -5.32 6.17 -10.69
C ALA A 23 -5.00 6.48 -9.22
N ARG A 24 -5.94 6.22 -8.32
CA ARG A 24 -5.74 6.38 -6.88
C ARG A 24 -4.63 5.45 -6.38
N HIS A 25 -4.71 4.16 -6.70
CA HIS A 25 -3.71 3.20 -6.28
C HIS A 25 -2.31 3.59 -6.76
N LEU A 26 -2.14 3.87 -8.05
CA LEU A 26 -0.86 4.31 -8.61
C LEU A 26 -0.35 5.59 -7.96
N TYR A 27 -1.23 6.55 -7.68
CA TYR A 27 -0.83 7.77 -6.98
C TYR A 27 -0.40 7.48 -5.54
N GLU A 28 -1.10 6.65 -4.80
CA GLU A 28 -0.80 6.40 -3.38
C GLU A 28 0.42 5.47 -3.20
N SER A 29 0.63 4.50 -4.10
CA SER A 29 1.65 3.45 -3.97
C SER A 29 2.94 3.68 -4.78
N THR A 30 3.06 4.77 -5.53
CA THR A 30 4.26 5.06 -6.33
C THR A 30 4.78 6.48 -6.10
N LEU A 31 5.93 6.82 -6.71
CA LEU A 31 6.45 8.19 -6.76
C LEU A 31 5.92 9.00 -7.95
N LEU A 32 4.98 8.45 -8.74
CA LEU A 32 4.45 9.11 -9.95
C LEU A 32 3.70 10.40 -9.60
N SER A 33 3.90 11.45 -10.40
CA SER A 33 3.07 12.66 -10.32
C SER A 33 1.65 12.36 -10.83
N MET A 34 0.66 13.19 -10.48
CA MET A 34 -0.69 13.04 -11.04
C MET A 34 -0.73 13.12 -12.58
N ALA A 35 0.23 13.83 -13.18
CA ALA A 35 0.39 13.88 -14.63
C ALA A 35 0.84 12.53 -15.20
N ALA A 36 1.84 11.90 -14.57
CA ALA A 36 2.32 10.58 -14.97
C ALA A 36 1.27 9.49 -14.73
N VAL A 37 0.52 9.57 -13.63
CA VAL A 37 -0.64 8.69 -13.39
C VAL A 37 -1.68 8.84 -14.50
N GLY A 38 -1.98 10.07 -14.92
CA GLY A 38 -2.89 10.32 -16.03
C GLY A 38 -2.45 9.64 -17.33
N ILE A 39 -1.16 9.72 -17.66
CA ILE A 39 -0.59 9.02 -18.82
C ILE A 39 -0.81 7.51 -18.70
N GLU A 40 -0.55 6.93 -17.53
CA GLU A 40 -0.64 5.48 -17.28
C GLU A 40 -2.07 4.94 -17.39
N VAL A 41 -3.06 5.68 -16.87
CA VAL A 41 -4.48 5.31 -16.94
C VAL A 41 -5.21 5.89 -18.17
N GLY A 42 -4.49 6.54 -19.09
CA GLY A 42 -5.07 7.07 -20.33
C GLY A 42 -6.03 8.27 -20.14
N VAL A 43 -5.85 9.08 -19.09
CA VAL A 43 -6.67 10.28 -18.81
C VAL A 43 -5.82 11.53 -18.58
N SER A 44 -6.43 12.71 -18.73
CA SER A 44 -5.72 13.97 -18.46
C SER A 44 -5.37 14.16 -16.98
N GLU A 45 -4.28 14.86 -16.69
CA GLU A 45 -3.92 15.29 -15.32
C GLU A 45 -5.06 16.03 -14.62
N ARG A 46 -5.80 16.86 -15.36
CA ARG A 46 -6.96 17.61 -14.85
C ARG A 46 -8.06 16.66 -14.36
N THR A 47 -8.27 15.54 -15.05
CA THR A 47 -9.23 14.50 -14.64
C THR A 47 -8.80 13.86 -13.33
N VAL A 48 -7.52 13.48 -13.21
CA VAL A 48 -6.95 12.89 -11.99
C VAL A 48 -7.07 13.86 -10.80
N LYS A 49 -6.71 15.13 -10.98
CA LYS A 49 -6.85 16.18 -9.95
C LYS A 49 -8.30 16.37 -9.50
N ARG A 50 -9.25 16.33 -10.44
CA ARG A 50 -10.68 16.43 -10.11
C ARG A 50 -11.16 15.23 -9.30
N TRP A 51 -10.72 14.01 -9.63
CA TRP A 51 -11.05 12.82 -8.86
C TRP A 51 -10.47 12.87 -7.44
N ALA A 52 -9.20 13.27 -7.32
CA ALA A 52 -8.55 13.45 -6.02
C ALA A 52 -9.26 14.51 -5.18
N ALA A 53 -9.70 15.62 -5.77
CA ALA A 53 -10.46 16.66 -5.07
C ALA A 53 -11.87 16.19 -4.65
N ALA A 54 -12.56 15.44 -5.50
CA ALA A 54 -13.86 14.85 -5.17
C ALA A 54 -13.76 13.76 -4.09
N ASP A 55 -12.65 13.03 -4.04
CA ASP A 55 -12.36 12.08 -2.96
C ASP A 55 -11.84 12.77 -1.70
N ALA A 56 -11.28 13.98 -1.80
CA ALA A 56 -10.89 14.78 -0.65
C ALA A 56 -12.08 15.39 0.10
N SER A 57 -13.24 15.56 -0.57
CA SER A 57 -14.51 15.87 0.11
C SER A 57 -15.19 14.65 0.72
N ALA A 58 -14.75 13.44 0.37
CA ALA A 58 -15.03 12.23 1.13
C ALA A 58 -13.96 12.09 2.23
N ASP A 59 -14.22 11.33 3.29
CA ASP A 59 -13.40 11.26 4.52
C ASP A 59 -11.93 10.80 4.33
N LEU A 60 -11.46 10.56 3.10
CA LEU A 60 -10.11 10.08 2.79
C LEU A 60 -9.50 10.77 1.56
N PRO A 61 -8.76 11.89 1.73
CA PRO A 61 -8.02 12.50 0.63
C PRO A 61 -6.92 11.55 0.15
N TRP A 62 -6.62 11.60 -1.15
CA TRP A 62 -5.53 10.82 -1.73
C TRP A 62 -4.20 11.22 -1.09
N LYS A 63 -3.47 10.26 -0.52
CA LYS A 63 -2.21 10.52 0.17
C LYS A 63 -1.11 9.61 -0.38
N LYS A 64 0.04 10.22 -0.70
CA LYS A 64 1.25 9.46 -1.00
C LYS A 64 1.63 8.63 0.22
N LEU A 65 1.69 7.31 0.05
CA LEU A 65 2.32 6.44 1.02
C LEU A 65 3.82 6.65 0.94
N SER A 66 4.48 6.77 2.09
CA SER A 66 5.92 7.00 2.18
C SER A 66 6.59 5.89 2.96
N GLY A 67 7.66 5.31 2.41
CA GLY A 67 8.36 4.19 3.02
C GLY A 67 9.43 3.60 2.09
N PRO A 68 10.50 3.01 2.63
CA PRO A 68 11.51 2.34 1.82
C PRO A 68 10.92 1.10 1.12
N LYS A 69 11.26 0.89 -0.16
CA LYS A 69 10.84 -0.25 -1.02
C LYS A 69 9.36 -0.30 -1.44
N ILE A 70 8.63 0.80 -1.30
CA ILE A 70 7.23 0.91 -1.75
C ILE A 70 7.08 0.62 -3.26
N THR A 71 7.98 1.12 -4.11
CA THR A 71 7.83 0.96 -5.57
C THR A 71 7.92 -0.49 -6.04
N GLU A 72 8.89 -1.27 -5.55
CA GLU A 72 9.08 -2.67 -5.94
C GLU A 72 7.92 -3.55 -5.47
N ARG A 73 7.43 -3.33 -4.25
CA ARG A 73 6.30 -4.07 -3.68
C ARG A 73 4.96 -3.68 -4.30
N ALA A 74 4.79 -2.41 -4.67
CA ALA A 74 3.62 -1.97 -5.42
C ALA A 74 3.52 -2.69 -6.77
N HIS A 75 4.66 -2.93 -7.44
CA HIS A 75 4.69 -3.74 -8.67
C HIS A 75 4.30 -5.20 -8.39
N GLU A 76 4.83 -5.84 -7.34
CA GLU A 76 4.44 -7.22 -6.98
C GLU A 76 2.94 -7.36 -6.68
N VAL A 77 2.35 -6.39 -5.99
CA VAL A 77 0.91 -6.38 -5.68
C VAL A 77 0.09 -6.16 -6.95
N ALA A 78 0.52 -5.26 -7.83
CA ALA A 78 -0.12 -5.04 -9.13
C ALA A 78 -0.08 -6.29 -10.02
N ASP A 79 1.02 -7.04 -10.01
CA ASP A 79 1.15 -8.31 -10.75
C ASP A 79 0.22 -9.39 -10.20
N LYS A 80 0.11 -9.50 -8.86
CA LYS A 80 -0.84 -10.42 -8.21
C LYS A 80 -2.29 -10.09 -8.53
N ILE A 81 -2.64 -8.80 -8.51
CA ILE A 81 -3.98 -8.32 -8.89
C ILE A 81 -4.28 -8.67 -10.35
N THR A 82 -3.35 -8.36 -11.26
CA THR A 82 -3.49 -8.66 -12.69
C THR A 82 -3.71 -10.15 -12.92
N THR A 83 -2.92 -10.98 -12.25
CA THR A 83 -3.02 -12.45 -12.35
C THR A 83 -4.36 -12.95 -11.80
N ALA A 84 -4.81 -12.45 -10.65
CA ALA A 84 -6.05 -12.88 -10.01
C ALA A 84 -7.30 -12.45 -10.81
N VAL A 85 -7.29 -11.25 -11.40
CA VAL A 85 -8.36 -10.78 -12.29
C VAL A 85 -8.37 -11.57 -13.60
N ALA A 86 -7.21 -11.91 -14.16
CA ALA A 86 -7.15 -12.76 -15.36
C ALA A 86 -7.75 -14.17 -15.13
N HIS A 87 -7.59 -14.72 -13.92
CA HIS A 87 -8.16 -16.03 -13.55
C HIS A 87 -9.68 -16.03 -13.34
N LEU A 88 -10.29 -14.87 -13.09
CA LEU A 88 -11.75 -14.74 -12.95
C LEU A 88 -12.49 -14.95 -14.29
N GLY A 89 -11.80 -14.74 -15.41
CA GLY A 89 -12.38 -14.81 -16.75
C GLY A 89 -13.33 -13.64 -17.07
N PRO A 90 -13.73 -13.48 -18.35
CA PRO A 90 -14.47 -12.32 -18.84
C PRO A 90 -15.94 -12.24 -18.35
N GLN A 91 -16.43 -13.25 -17.63
CA GLN A 91 -17.79 -13.32 -17.09
C GLN A 91 -17.90 -12.74 -15.66
N ALA A 92 -16.77 -12.44 -15.01
CA ALA A 92 -16.79 -11.87 -13.68
C ALA A 92 -17.27 -10.41 -13.71
N GLY A 93 -18.28 -10.11 -12.90
CA GLY A 93 -18.81 -8.76 -12.76
C GLY A 93 -17.79 -7.80 -12.14
N GLU A 94 -17.93 -6.50 -12.41
CA GLU A 94 -17.04 -5.45 -11.89
C GLU A 94 -16.90 -5.49 -10.37
N GLU A 95 -17.98 -5.82 -9.66
CA GLU A 95 -18.03 -5.93 -8.20
C GLU A 95 -17.10 -7.04 -7.67
N GLN A 96 -16.99 -8.15 -8.41
CA GLN A 96 -16.17 -9.30 -8.04
C GLN A 96 -14.68 -9.01 -8.24
N GLN A 97 -14.34 -8.27 -9.30
CA GLN A 97 -12.98 -7.80 -9.55
C GLN A 97 -12.54 -6.78 -8.48
N GLN A 98 -13.42 -5.83 -8.14
CA GLN A 98 -13.17 -4.86 -7.08
C GLN A 98 -12.94 -5.52 -5.71
N ALA A 99 -13.73 -6.55 -5.38
CA ALA A 99 -13.55 -7.30 -4.15
C ALA A 99 -12.18 -8.01 -4.06
N ILE A 100 -11.70 -8.60 -5.17
CA ILE A 100 -10.37 -9.23 -5.22
C ILE A 100 -9.26 -8.17 -5.08
N VAL A 101 -9.36 -7.06 -5.79
CA VAL A 101 -8.39 -5.95 -5.72
C VAL A 101 -8.31 -5.42 -4.29
N ALA A 102 -9.45 -5.17 -3.67
CA ALA A 102 -9.52 -4.68 -2.28
C ALA A 102 -8.85 -5.67 -1.32
N ARG A 103 -9.20 -6.96 -1.40
CA ARG A 103 -8.63 -8.00 -0.54
C ARG A 103 -7.11 -8.09 -0.69
N LEU A 104 -6.61 -8.16 -1.93
CA LEU A 104 -5.17 -8.30 -2.18
C LEU A 104 -4.39 -7.06 -1.74
N THR A 105 -5.00 -5.88 -1.82
CA THR A 105 -4.39 -4.64 -1.34
C THR A 105 -4.34 -4.61 0.19
N GLU A 106 -5.40 -5.09 0.86
CA GLU A 106 -5.44 -5.21 2.33
C GLU A 106 -4.43 -6.24 2.84
N ASP A 107 -4.40 -7.44 2.23
CA ASP A 107 -3.44 -8.50 2.57
C ASP A 107 -1.99 -7.99 2.44
N ALA A 108 -1.67 -7.27 1.36
CA ALA A 108 -0.36 -6.68 1.16
C ALA A 108 0.01 -5.67 2.25
N ALA A 109 -0.93 -4.80 2.65
CA ALA A 109 -0.71 -3.84 3.71
C ALA A 109 -0.47 -4.54 5.08
N VAL A 110 -1.15 -5.65 5.34
CA VAL A 110 -0.94 -6.48 6.54
C VAL A 110 0.44 -7.13 6.51
N ASP A 111 0.83 -7.74 5.39
CA ASP A 111 2.14 -8.37 5.21
C ASP A 111 3.29 -7.36 5.38
N GLU A 112 3.12 -6.16 4.85
CA GLU A 112 4.10 -5.08 4.97
C GLU A 112 4.28 -4.62 6.41
N ARG A 113 3.17 -4.46 7.16
CA ARG A 113 3.20 -4.16 8.59
C ARG A 113 3.86 -5.28 9.38
N ALA A 114 3.57 -6.53 9.07
CA ALA A 114 4.19 -7.69 9.71
C ALA A 114 5.71 -7.71 9.47
N ALA A 115 6.15 -7.44 8.23
CA ALA A 115 7.56 -7.36 7.88
C ALA A 115 8.28 -6.20 8.60
N LEU A 116 7.63 -5.04 8.75
CA LEU A 116 8.16 -3.91 9.51
C LEU A 116 8.36 -4.29 10.98
N LEU A 117 7.35 -4.90 11.62
CA LEU A 117 7.43 -5.34 13.00
C LEU A 117 8.53 -6.38 13.22
N GLU A 118 8.70 -7.33 12.29
CA GLU A 118 9.78 -8.31 12.39
C GLU A 118 11.16 -7.67 12.26
N ASN A 119 11.33 -6.67 11.38
CA ASN A 119 12.56 -5.88 11.32
C ASN A 119 12.84 -5.14 12.62
N HIS A 120 11.81 -4.60 13.27
CA HIS A 120 11.94 -3.92 14.56
C HIS A 120 12.38 -4.88 15.65
N ARG A 121 11.77 -6.07 15.74
CA ARG A 121 12.16 -7.13 16.67
C ARG A 121 13.61 -7.58 16.45
N ARG A 122 14.01 -7.78 15.19
CA ARG A 122 15.41 -8.10 14.84
C ARG A 122 16.39 -7.03 15.33
N ALA A 123 16.05 -5.75 15.17
CA ALA A 123 16.88 -4.66 15.66
C ALA A 123 17.01 -4.66 17.21
N TRP A 124 15.95 -4.99 17.93
CA TRP A 124 15.99 -5.07 19.40
C TRP A 124 16.88 -6.21 19.91
N ARG A 125 16.96 -7.34 19.21
CA ARG A 125 17.89 -8.44 19.57
C ARG A 125 19.36 -7.98 19.62
N VAL A 126 19.75 -6.99 18.83
CA VAL A 126 21.09 -6.39 18.89
C VAL A 126 21.32 -5.69 20.23
N VAL A 127 20.33 -4.92 20.69
CA VAL A 127 20.39 -4.23 21.99
C VAL A 127 20.42 -5.24 23.15
N GLU A 128 19.60 -6.29 23.07
CA GLU A 128 19.58 -7.38 24.05
C GLU A 128 20.95 -8.07 24.15
N GLY A 129 21.58 -8.35 23.01
CA GLY A 129 22.92 -8.92 22.94
C GLY A 129 23.97 -8.03 23.58
N LEU A 130 24.02 -6.75 23.18
CA LEU A 130 24.96 -5.76 23.74
C LEU A 130 24.78 -5.59 25.25
N THR A 131 23.53 -5.52 25.71
CA THR A 131 23.21 -5.39 27.14
C THR A 131 23.65 -6.62 27.92
N SER A 132 23.35 -7.82 27.40
CA SER A 132 23.72 -9.09 28.03
C SER A 132 25.24 -9.25 28.14
N GLU A 133 25.99 -8.86 27.12
CA GLU A 133 27.45 -8.88 27.15
C GLU A 133 28.03 -7.89 28.16
N ALA A 134 27.51 -6.66 28.17
CA ALA A 134 27.94 -5.62 29.10
C ALA A 134 27.71 -6.02 30.56
N VAL A 135 26.53 -6.58 30.88
CA VAL A 135 26.20 -7.08 32.22
C VAL A 135 27.13 -8.23 32.61
N ARG A 136 27.35 -9.20 31.71
CA ARG A 136 28.24 -10.35 31.97
C ARG A 136 29.67 -9.92 32.30
N LYS A 137 30.18 -8.92 31.59
CA LYS A 137 31.54 -8.39 31.76
C LYS A 137 31.64 -7.32 32.84
N ARG A 138 30.52 -6.88 33.44
CA ARG A 138 30.45 -5.69 34.31
C ARG A 138 31.05 -4.44 33.66
N ASP A 139 30.83 -4.32 32.35
CA ASP A 139 31.38 -3.25 31.53
C ASP A 139 30.38 -2.09 31.40
N ALA A 140 30.63 -1.03 32.18
CA ALA A 140 29.80 0.17 32.15
C ALA A 140 29.87 0.91 30.80
N ALA A 141 31.00 0.85 30.08
CA ALA A 141 31.13 1.47 28.77
C ALA A 141 30.31 0.71 27.72
N GLY A 142 30.34 -0.63 27.77
CA GLY A 142 29.49 -1.50 26.97
C GLY A 142 27.99 -1.26 27.23
N ALA A 143 27.59 -1.05 28.49
CA ALA A 143 26.21 -0.71 28.84
C ALA A 143 25.80 0.65 28.24
N LYS A 144 26.70 1.64 28.25
CA LYS A 144 26.45 2.96 27.64
C LYS A 144 26.34 2.89 26.12
N LEU A 145 27.13 2.02 25.49
CA LEU A 145 27.01 1.74 24.05
C LEU A 145 25.63 1.12 23.74
N ALA A 146 25.20 0.12 24.50
CA ALA A 146 23.89 -0.50 24.33
C ALA A 146 22.75 0.52 24.45
N GLU A 147 22.82 1.43 25.43
CA GLU A 147 21.86 2.53 25.61
C GLU A 147 21.83 3.47 24.40
N THR A 148 23.00 3.87 23.90
CA THR A 148 23.11 4.75 22.72
C THR A 148 22.50 4.08 21.49
N VAL A 149 22.83 2.80 21.25
CA VAL A 149 22.28 2.02 20.13
C VAL A 149 20.76 1.88 20.26
N ALA A 150 20.24 1.62 21.47
CA ALA A 150 18.81 1.55 21.72
C ALA A 150 18.09 2.86 21.36
N LYS A 151 18.66 4.01 21.76
CA LYS A 151 18.12 5.34 21.41
C LYS A 151 18.12 5.58 19.90
N THR A 152 19.21 5.24 19.21
CA THR A 152 19.28 5.37 17.75
C THR A 152 18.23 4.50 17.05
N ILE A 153 18.05 3.25 17.49
CA ILE A 153 17.02 2.36 16.96
C ILE A 153 15.62 2.93 17.21
N ALA A 154 15.35 3.42 18.41
CA ALA A 154 14.05 4.03 18.75
C ALA A 154 13.73 5.25 17.86
N ILE A 155 14.72 6.12 17.59
CA ILE A 155 14.55 7.27 16.69
C ILE A 155 14.22 6.80 15.27
N LYS A 156 14.96 5.81 14.75
CA LYS A 156 14.71 5.26 13.42
C LYS A 156 13.33 4.63 13.32
N GLN A 157 12.97 3.79 14.29
CA GLN A 157 11.66 3.12 14.34
C GLN A 157 10.53 4.13 14.43
N ARG A 158 10.68 5.20 15.21
CA ARG A 158 9.71 6.30 15.27
C ARG A 158 9.55 6.98 13.90
N GLY A 159 10.66 7.29 13.23
CA GLY A 159 10.63 7.85 11.87
C GLY A 159 9.89 6.94 10.89
N GLU A 160 10.13 5.63 10.97
CA GLU A 160 9.43 4.63 10.16
C GLU A 160 7.93 4.60 10.50
N ARG A 161 7.53 4.50 11.78
CA ARG A 161 6.10 4.51 12.14
C ARG A 161 5.37 5.76 11.67
N LEU A 162 6.02 6.93 11.73
CA LEU A 162 5.47 8.20 11.23
C LEU A 162 5.30 8.17 9.70
N ALA A 163 6.28 7.67 8.96
CA ALA A 163 6.20 7.53 7.50
C ALA A 163 5.05 6.59 7.06
N TRP A 164 4.79 5.56 7.86
CA TRP A 164 3.66 4.62 7.68
C TRP A 164 2.34 5.11 8.27
N GLY A 165 2.31 6.28 8.93
CA GLY A 165 1.09 6.82 9.55
C GLY A 165 0.55 6.00 10.74
N LEU A 166 1.34 5.09 11.31
CA LEU A 166 0.91 4.20 12.41
C LEU A 166 0.66 4.94 13.73
N ASP A 167 1.24 6.13 13.88
CA ASP A 167 1.10 6.96 15.09
C ASP A 167 -0.17 7.84 15.08
N ASN A 168 -0.93 7.86 13.98
CA ASN A 168 -2.14 8.67 13.85
C ASN A 168 -3.41 8.01 14.43
N GLY A 169 -3.24 6.92 15.19
CA GLY A 169 -4.33 6.04 15.60
C GLY A 169 -4.80 5.21 14.41
N GLU A 170 -4.86 3.89 14.57
CA GLU A 170 -5.77 3.11 13.72
C GLU A 170 -7.16 3.66 14.02
N GLY A 171 -7.72 4.43 13.08
CA GLY A 171 -9.08 4.93 13.24
C GLY A 171 -9.96 3.74 13.57
N GLN A 172 -10.65 3.78 14.71
CA GLN A 172 -11.67 2.79 15.04
C GLN A 172 -12.68 2.77 13.89
N HIS A 173 -12.60 1.77 13.05
CA HIS A 173 -13.60 1.52 12.02
C HIS A 173 -14.83 0.93 12.73
N THR A 174 -15.73 1.80 13.20
CA THR A 174 -17.07 1.38 13.59
C THR A 174 -17.88 1.14 12.32
N VAL A 175 -17.99 -0.12 11.91
CA VAL A 175 -18.93 -0.53 10.86
C VAL A 175 -20.35 -0.41 11.42
N ILE A 176 -21.05 0.66 11.08
CA ILE A 176 -22.49 0.78 11.35
C ILE A 176 -23.21 0.00 10.25
N ILE A 177 -23.65 -1.22 10.58
CA ILE A 177 -24.57 -1.97 9.74
C ILE A 177 -25.98 -1.45 10.04
N GLU A 178 -26.48 -0.53 9.22
CA GLU A 178 -27.91 -0.24 9.20
C GLU A 178 -28.61 -1.40 8.47
N ARG A 179 -29.36 -2.20 9.23
CA ARG A 179 -30.26 -3.21 8.68
C ARG A 179 -31.51 -2.52 8.16
N SER A 180 -31.91 -2.87 6.94
CA SER A 180 -33.20 -2.56 6.35
C SER A 180 -34.35 -3.14 7.16
#